data_AF-A0A1L5NUI7-F1
#
_entry.id   AF-A0A1L5NUI7-F1
#
_cell.length_a   1.000
_cell.length_b   1.000
_cell.length_c   1.000
_cell.angle_alpha   90.00
_cell.angle_beta   90.00
_cell.angle_gamma   90.00
#
_symmetry.space_group_name_H-M   'P 1'
#
loop_
_entity.id
_entity.type
_entity.pdbx_description
1 polymer ?
#
loop_
_entity_poly.entity_id
_entity_poly.type
_entity_poly.pdbx_seq_one_letter_code
_entity_poly.pdbx_strand_id
1 'polypeptide(L)'
;MIAIEHLRHINAGPAQKARERYWVGSIEPTSGVAPGFTQANMIVLPRDWAFDFLLYAQRNPKACPVLDVSDPGSHATLLAPGADLRTDLPLYRIWRSAVHGAPVHVGTPEAIGIKDLAAPEFGDPVRIEPGEVPVLWTCGVTPQTAVMASRVPFAITHAPGHMFITDIPDSAYHA
;
A
#
# COMPACT_ATOMS: atom_id res chain seq x y z
N MET A 1 -8.99 1.70 -18.87
CA MET A 1 -9.74 0.46 -18.63
C MET A 1 -9.08 -0.62 -19.46
N ILE A 2 -8.34 -1.53 -18.82
CA ILE A 2 -7.67 -2.63 -19.53
C ILE A 2 -8.77 -3.54 -20.10
N ALA A 3 -8.76 -3.78 -21.41
CA ALA A 3 -9.69 -4.71 -22.02
C ALA A 3 -9.32 -6.13 -21.55
N ILE A 4 -10.11 -6.67 -20.61
CA ILE A 4 -9.94 -8.00 -19.99
C ILE A 4 -9.76 -9.11 -21.05
N GLU A 5 -10.28 -8.92 -22.27
CA GLU A 5 -10.09 -9.86 -23.39
C GLU A 5 -8.63 -10.09 -23.79
N HIS A 6 -7.73 -9.10 -23.64
CA HIS A 6 -6.30 -9.27 -23.94
C HIS A 6 -5.56 -10.14 -22.91
N LEU A 7 -6.16 -10.40 -21.75
CA LEU A 7 -5.54 -11.15 -20.67
C LEU A 7 -5.87 -12.65 -20.72
N ARG A 8 -6.78 -13.09 -21.60
CA ARG A 8 -7.26 -14.49 -21.67
C ARG A 8 -6.16 -15.52 -21.99
N HIS A 9 -5.03 -15.08 -22.53
CA HIS A 9 -3.90 -15.96 -22.87
C HIS A 9 -2.75 -15.90 -21.85
N ILE A 10 -2.88 -15.08 -20.81
CA ILE A 10 -1.83 -14.91 -19.81
C ILE A 10 -1.97 -16.00 -18.75
N ASN A 11 -0.91 -16.79 -18.58
CA ASN A 11 -0.85 -17.79 -17.53
C ASN A 11 -0.51 -17.14 -16.19
N ALA A 12 -1.55 -16.80 -15.41
CA ALA A 12 -1.43 -16.24 -14.08
C ALA A 12 -1.03 -17.27 -12.98
N GLY A 13 -0.65 -18.49 -13.36
CA GLY A 13 -0.30 -19.57 -12.42
C GLY A 13 0.75 -19.19 -11.36
N PRO A 14 1.83 -18.44 -11.67
CA PRO A 14 2.77 -17.99 -10.65
C PRO A 14 2.14 -17.04 -9.60
N ALA A 15 1.29 -16.10 -10.04
CA ALA A 15 0.58 -15.18 -9.16
C ALA A 15 -0.47 -15.91 -8.29
N GLN A 16 -1.22 -16.83 -8.89
CA GLN A 16 -2.19 -17.68 -8.18
C GLN A 16 -1.51 -18.52 -7.09
N LYS A 17 -0.41 -19.21 -7.43
CA LYS A 17 0.38 -19.99 -6.46
C LYS A 17 0.93 -19.15 -5.32
N ALA A 18 1.26 -17.88 -5.57
CA ALA A 18 1.69 -16.98 -4.50
C ALA A 18 0.53 -16.68 -3.52
N ARG A 19 -0.64 -16.32 -4.05
CA ARG A 19 -1.85 -16.08 -3.23
C ARG A 19 -2.28 -17.31 -2.43
N GLU A 20 -2.20 -18.51 -3.02
CA GLU A 20 -2.46 -19.77 -2.31
C GLU A 20 -1.52 -19.98 -1.11
N ARG A 21 -0.25 -19.56 -1.20
CA ARG A 21 0.68 -19.61 -0.05
C ARG A 21 0.26 -18.64 1.05
N TYR A 22 -0.21 -17.45 0.69
CA TYR A 22 -0.64 -16.44 1.66
C TYR A 22 -1.94 -16.84 2.35
N TRP A 23 -2.89 -17.43 1.62
CA TRP A 23 -4.09 -18.04 2.19
C TRP A 23 -3.72 -18.99 3.34
N VAL A 24 -2.78 -19.91 3.11
CA VAL A 24 -2.38 -20.89 4.14
C VAL A 24 -1.50 -20.31 5.25
N GLY A 25 -1.28 -18.99 5.26
CA GLY A 25 -0.65 -18.27 6.35
C GLY A 25 0.84 -17.97 6.16
N SER A 26 1.39 -18.12 4.96
CA SER A 26 2.78 -17.71 4.69
C SER A 26 2.91 -16.18 4.76
N ILE A 27 3.89 -15.70 5.54
CA ILE A 27 4.22 -14.28 5.67
C ILE A 27 5.63 -14.08 5.10
N GLU A 28 5.70 -13.47 3.93
CA GLU A 28 6.95 -13.14 3.23
C GLU A 28 6.79 -11.86 2.41
N PRO A 29 7.86 -11.08 2.19
CA PRO A 29 7.81 -9.96 1.25
C PRO A 29 7.40 -10.42 -0.16
N THR A 30 6.57 -9.65 -0.84
CA THR A 30 6.05 -10.02 -2.17
C THR A 30 6.97 -9.64 -3.32
N SER A 31 8.02 -8.85 -3.06
CA SER A 31 8.99 -8.44 -4.09
C SER A 31 9.64 -9.66 -4.74
N GLY A 32 9.57 -9.74 -6.08
CA GLY A 32 10.17 -10.82 -6.86
C GLY A 32 9.43 -12.16 -6.82
N VAL A 33 8.31 -12.28 -6.10
CA VAL A 33 7.60 -13.57 -5.92
C VAL A 33 6.92 -14.06 -7.22
N ALA A 34 6.29 -13.16 -7.96
CA ALA A 34 5.67 -13.45 -9.26
C ALA A 34 6.18 -12.43 -10.30
N PRO A 35 7.39 -12.62 -10.85
CA PRO A 35 7.97 -11.66 -11.79
C PRO A 35 7.08 -11.44 -13.02
N GLY A 36 6.91 -10.19 -13.42
CA GLY A 36 6.10 -9.79 -14.57
C GLY A 36 4.61 -9.61 -14.28
N PHE A 37 4.16 -9.84 -13.05
CA PHE A 37 2.79 -9.57 -12.59
C PHE A 37 2.74 -8.36 -11.68
N THR A 38 1.73 -7.53 -11.90
CA THR A 38 1.52 -6.29 -11.16
C THR A 38 1.19 -6.57 -9.71
N GLN A 39 1.88 -5.85 -8.83
CA GLN A 39 1.60 -5.84 -7.40
C GLN A 39 0.86 -4.55 -7.04
N ALA A 40 -0.22 -4.69 -6.31
CA ALA A 40 -1.10 -3.60 -5.95
C ALA A 40 -1.03 -3.31 -4.45
N ASN A 41 -0.94 -2.02 -4.13
CA ASN A 41 -1.22 -1.53 -2.79
C ASN A 41 -2.72 -1.63 -2.49
N MET A 42 -3.07 -2.08 -1.28
CA MET A 42 -4.46 -2.19 -0.84
C MET A 42 -4.79 -1.18 0.27
N ILE A 43 -5.99 -0.60 0.19
CA ILE A 43 -6.67 0.17 1.23
C ILE A 43 -8.17 -0.16 1.21
N VAL A 44 -8.74 -0.45 2.37
CA VAL A 44 -10.16 -0.74 2.59
C VAL A 44 -10.69 0.24 3.63
N LEU A 45 -11.82 0.86 3.31
CA LEU A 45 -12.46 1.89 4.13
C LEU A 45 -13.95 1.57 4.31
N PRO A 46 -14.58 2.04 5.40
CA PRO A 46 -16.04 2.09 5.50
C PRO A 46 -16.65 2.81 4.31
N ARG A 47 -17.86 2.39 3.90
CA ARG A 47 -18.55 2.94 2.73
C ARG A 47 -18.63 4.46 2.74
N ASP A 48 -18.90 5.05 3.90
CA ASP A 48 -19.06 6.50 4.07
C ASP A 48 -17.76 7.28 3.79
N TRP A 49 -16.60 6.62 3.88
CA TRP A 49 -15.28 7.20 3.59
C TRP A 49 -14.73 6.83 2.21
N ALA A 50 -15.32 5.84 1.55
CA ALA A 50 -14.85 5.36 0.25
C ALA A 50 -14.95 6.47 -0.81
N PHE A 51 -16.04 7.25 -0.81
CA PHE A 51 -16.22 8.34 -1.77
C PHE A 51 -15.13 9.42 -1.64
N ASP A 52 -14.81 9.85 -0.42
CA ASP A 52 -13.77 10.84 -0.17
C ASP A 52 -12.40 10.34 -0.66
N PHE A 53 -12.10 9.07 -0.43
CA PHE A 53 -10.85 8.49 -0.91
C PHE A 53 -10.80 8.36 -2.43
N LEU A 54 -11.91 8.02 -3.09
CA LEU A 54 -11.99 7.99 -4.55
C LEU A 54 -11.77 9.39 -5.14
N LEU A 55 -12.37 10.42 -4.55
CA LEU A 55 -12.15 11.81 -4.95
C LEU A 55 -10.69 12.24 -4.70
N TYR A 56 -10.11 11.83 -3.57
CA TYR A 56 -8.70 12.06 -3.27
C TYR A 56 -7.79 11.41 -4.33
N ALA A 57 -8.04 10.15 -4.66
CA ALA A 57 -7.24 9.42 -5.65
C ALA A 57 -7.39 10.02 -7.05
N GLN A 58 -8.61 10.41 -7.45
CA GLN A 58 -8.86 11.13 -8.69
C GLN A 58 -8.09 12.46 -8.78
N ARG A 59 -7.98 13.19 -7.67
CA ARG A 59 -7.23 14.45 -7.59
C ARG A 59 -5.71 14.23 -7.51
N ASN A 60 -5.27 13.04 -7.11
CA ASN A 60 -3.87 12.69 -6.93
C ASN A 60 -3.47 11.44 -7.74
N PRO A 61 -3.71 11.41 -9.07
CA PRO A 61 -3.62 10.17 -9.85
C PRO A 61 -2.20 9.60 -9.95
N LYS A 62 -1.16 10.44 -9.82
CA LYS A 62 0.24 9.99 -9.79
C LYS A 62 0.61 9.33 -8.46
N ALA A 63 0.05 9.82 -7.34
CA ALA A 63 0.34 9.31 -6.01
C ALA A 63 -0.57 8.14 -5.63
N CYS A 64 -1.78 8.10 -6.19
CA CYS A 64 -2.80 7.10 -5.91
C CYS A 64 -3.44 6.59 -7.22
N PRO A 65 -2.68 5.89 -8.07
CA PRO A 65 -3.24 5.28 -9.28
C PRO A 65 -4.16 4.12 -8.90
N VAL A 66 -5.47 4.33 -8.98
CA VAL A 66 -6.48 3.31 -8.67
C VAL A 66 -6.51 2.28 -9.79
N LEU A 67 -6.25 1.01 -9.45
CA LEU A 67 -6.30 -0.11 -10.39
C LEU A 67 -7.68 -0.77 -10.43
N ASP A 68 -8.33 -0.90 -9.26
CA ASP A 68 -9.67 -1.47 -9.10
C ASP A 68 -10.33 -0.94 -7.83
N VAL A 69 -11.67 -1.01 -7.78
CA VAL A 69 -12.49 -0.64 -6.62
C VAL A 69 -13.56 -1.71 -6.46
N SER A 70 -13.53 -2.46 -5.36
CA SER A 70 -14.56 -3.46 -5.10
C SER A 70 -15.90 -2.83 -4.72
N ASP A 71 -16.98 -3.56 -4.95
CA ASP A 71 -18.28 -3.20 -4.40
C ASP A 71 -18.27 -3.20 -2.87
N PRO A 72 -19.04 -2.33 -2.19
CA PRO A 72 -19.14 -2.34 -0.74
C PRO A 72 -19.54 -3.71 -0.19
N GLY A 73 -18.69 -4.28 0.68
CA GLY A 73 -18.88 -5.60 1.28
C GLY A 73 -18.33 -6.76 0.45
N SER A 74 -17.89 -6.51 -0.80
CA SER A 74 -17.18 -7.50 -1.61
C SER A 74 -15.70 -7.55 -1.26
N HIS A 75 -15.18 -8.77 -1.15
CA HIS A 75 -13.75 -9.06 -1.01
C HIS A 75 -13.10 -9.47 -2.34
N ALA A 76 -13.88 -9.53 -3.42
CA ALA A 76 -13.40 -9.88 -4.74
C ALA A 76 -12.83 -8.66 -5.46
N THR A 77 -11.89 -8.90 -6.38
CA THR A 77 -11.30 -7.90 -7.27
C THR A 77 -11.28 -8.43 -8.69
N LEU A 78 -11.49 -7.54 -9.66
CA LEU A 78 -11.37 -7.88 -11.08
C LEU A 78 -9.91 -8.10 -11.50
N LEU A 79 -8.94 -7.66 -10.69
CA LEU A 79 -7.52 -7.81 -10.96
C LEU A 79 -7.03 -9.26 -10.81
N ALA A 80 -7.80 -10.11 -10.13
CA ALA A 80 -7.49 -11.52 -9.92
C ALA A 80 -8.78 -12.30 -9.65
N PRO A 81 -9.48 -12.78 -10.69
CA PRO A 81 -10.71 -13.55 -10.53
C PRO A 81 -10.53 -14.77 -9.62
N GLY A 82 -11.37 -14.89 -8.60
CA GLY A 82 -11.32 -15.96 -7.60
C GLY A 82 -10.43 -15.69 -6.38
N ALA A 83 -9.71 -14.57 -6.35
CA ALA A 83 -8.95 -14.15 -5.17
C ALA A 83 -9.86 -13.62 -4.06
N ASP A 84 -9.38 -13.71 -2.81
CA ASP A 84 -10.02 -13.16 -1.63
C ASP A 84 -9.08 -12.16 -0.93
N LEU A 85 -9.42 -10.86 -1.01
CA LEU A 85 -8.62 -9.78 -0.43
C LEU A 85 -8.49 -9.83 1.10
N ARG A 86 -9.22 -10.73 1.78
CA ARG A 86 -9.12 -10.94 3.23
C ARG A 86 -7.99 -11.88 3.62
N THR A 87 -7.54 -12.73 2.69
CA THR A 87 -6.59 -13.83 2.96
C THR A 87 -5.40 -13.85 2.03
N ASP A 88 -5.51 -13.27 0.83
CA ASP A 88 -4.54 -13.48 -0.24
C ASP A 88 -3.41 -12.45 -0.29
N LEU A 89 -3.25 -11.66 0.79
CA LEU A 89 -2.05 -10.88 1.07
C LEU A 89 -1.32 -11.50 2.26
N PRO A 90 0.02 -11.48 2.28
CA PRO A 90 0.75 -12.10 3.37
C PRO A 90 0.60 -11.35 4.71
N LEU A 91 0.42 -10.02 4.68
CA LEU A 91 0.30 -9.24 5.92
C LEU A 91 -0.51 -7.96 5.75
N TYR A 92 -1.34 -7.67 6.76
CA TYR A 92 -2.22 -6.50 6.82
C TYR A 92 -1.83 -5.56 7.95
N ARG A 93 -2.21 -4.30 7.81
CA ARG A 93 -2.26 -3.30 8.89
C ARG A 93 -3.70 -2.90 9.12
N ILE A 94 -4.14 -3.02 10.37
CA ILE A 94 -5.47 -2.57 10.81
C ILE A 94 -5.30 -1.20 11.47
N TRP A 95 -6.01 -0.21 10.96
CA TRP A 95 -6.01 1.15 11.45
C TRP A 95 -7.30 1.40 12.23
N ARG A 96 -7.17 1.96 13.42
CA ARG A 96 -8.29 2.46 14.22
C ARG A 96 -7.92 3.86 14.71
N SER A 97 -8.80 4.83 14.55
CA SER A 97 -8.51 6.19 15.03
C SER A 97 -8.46 6.20 16.56
N ALA A 98 -7.29 6.47 17.11
CA ALA A 98 -7.15 7.28 18.31
C ALA A 98 -6.71 8.67 17.83
N VAL A 99 -7.39 9.72 18.28
CA VAL A 99 -7.16 11.14 17.94
C VAL A 99 -5.65 11.58 17.86
N HIS A 100 -5.28 12.42 16.86
CA HIS A 100 -4.03 13.25 16.60
C HIS A 100 -3.00 12.70 15.54
N GLY A 101 -2.27 13.44 14.66
CA GLY A 101 -1.87 14.88 14.54
C GLY A 101 -0.95 15.24 13.31
N ALA A 102 -0.36 16.45 13.34
CA ALA A 102 0.47 17.20 12.35
C ALA A 102 1.90 16.61 12.10
N PRO A 103 2.93 17.32 11.53
CA PRO A 103 4.30 16.78 11.46
C PRO A 103 4.68 16.19 12.82
N VAL A 104 5.20 14.94 12.83
CA VAL A 104 5.54 14.27 14.09
C VAL A 104 6.57 15.09 14.86
N HIS A 105 7.47 15.77 14.14
CA HIS A 105 8.49 16.63 14.73
C HIS A 105 9.13 17.59 13.73
N VAL A 106 9.54 18.77 14.20
CA VAL A 106 10.43 19.71 13.51
C VAL A 106 11.44 20.23 14.53
N GLY A 107 12.72 20.03 14.27
CA GLY A 107 13.80 20.45 15.18
C GLY A 107 14.63 19.28 15.69
N THR A 108 15.09 19.37 16.94
CA THR A 108 16.12 18.48 17.52
C THR A 108 15.66 17.02 17.59
N PRO A 109 16.26 16.08 16.84
CA PRO A 109 15.85 14.66 16.77
C PRO A 109 15.79 13.95 18.13
N GLU A 110 16.59 14.40 19.09
CA GLU A 110 16.63 13.88 20.46
C GLU A 110 15.28 14.08 21.17
N ALA A 111 14.52 15.11 20.79
CA ALA A 111 13.20 15.40 21.34
C ALA A 111 12.14 14.35 20.98
N ILE A 112 12.41 13.52 19.96
CA ILE A 112 11.60 12.34 19.62
C ILE A 112 12.34 11.02 19.83
N GLY A 113 13.41 11.04 20.62
CA GLY A 113 14.14 9.84 21.03
C GLY A 113 15.12 9.29 20.00
N ILE A 114 15.35 10.00 18.89
CA ILE A 114 16.42 9.65 17.95
C ILE A 114 17.74 10.12 18.57
N LYS A 115 18.56 9.16 19.00
CA LYS A 115 19.84 9.44 19.68
C LYS A 115 20.97 9.76 18.72
N ASP A 116 20.86 9.25 17.49
CA ASP A 116 21.86 9.43 16.45
C ASP A 116 21.21 9.30 15.07
N LEU A 117 21.24 10.39 14.28
CA LEU A 117 20.74 10.39 12.90
C LEU A 117 21.69 9.67 11.93
N ALA A 118 22.95 9.48 12.32
CA ALA A 118 23.92 8.71 11.53
C ALA A 118 23.76 7.19 11.72
N ALA A 119 22.82 6.74 12.58
CA ALA A 119 22.51 5.34 12.82
C ALA A 119 20.99 5.09 12.72
N PRO A 120 20.38 5.19 11.53
CA PRO A 120 18.96 4.94 11.37
C PRO A 120 18.60 3.48 11.65
N GLU A 121 17.45 3.26 12.29
CA GLU A 121 16.90 1.90 12.50
C GLU A 121 16.55 1.19 11.17
N PHE A 122 16.26 1.97 10.11
CA PHE A 122 16.00 1.49 8.75
C PHE A 122 16.57 2.45 7.70
N GLY A 123 17.22 1.92 6.67
CA GLY A 123 17.82 2.69 5.58
C GLY A 123 19.26 3.12 5.86
N ASP A 124 19.81 3.98 5.00
CA ASP A 124 21.18 4.47 5.10
C ASP A 124 21.24 5.85 5.75
N PRO A 125 22.28 6.16 6.55
CA PRO A 125 22.45 7.47 7.13
C PRO A 125 22.70 8.53 6.07
N VAL A 126 22.25 9.75 6.35
CA VAL A 126 22.42 10.91 5.46
C VAL A 126 23.30 11.97 6.12
N ARG A 127 24.09 12.66 5.31
CA ARG A 127 24.96 13.76 5.76
C ARG A 127 24.15 15.04 5.90
N ILE A 128 24.32 15.74 7.02
CA ILE A 128 23.65 17.00 7.35
C ILE A 128 24.72 18.10 7.45
N GLU A 129 24.58 19.16 6.66
CA GLU A 129 25.54 20.27 6.62
C GLU A 129 25.23 21.36 7.66
N PRO A 130 26.22 22.18 8.04
CA PRO A 130 25.99 23.31 8.96
C PRO A 130 24.91 24.26 8.46
N GLY A 131 23.81 24.40 9.22
CA GLY A 131 22.67 25.28 8.90
C GLY A 131 21.42 24.55 8.40
N GLU A 132 21.49 23.23 8.18
CA GLU A 132 20.34 22.41 7.79
C GLU A 132 19.53 21.94 9.01
N VAL A 133 18.19 21.95 8.88
CA VAL A 133 17.27 21.49 9.94
C VAL A 133 16.64 20.17 9.49
N PRO A 134 16.71 19.09 10.30
CA PRO A 134 16.07 17.83 9.97
C PRO A 134 14.56 17.98 9.92
N VAL A 135 13.99 17.57 8.80
CA VAL A 135 12.55 17.59 8.56
C VAL A 135 12.10 16.19 8.18
N LEU A 136 11.25 15.59 9.01
CA LEU A 136 10.89 14.18 8.92
C LEU A 136 9.52 14.02 8.25
N TRP A 137 9.48 13.29 7.13
CA TRP A 137 8.25 13.00 6.35
C TRP A 137 8.17 11.52 5.95
N THR A 138 6.98 11.05 5.58
CA THR A 138 6.73 9.64 5.21
C THR A 138 6.68 9.41 3.69
N CYS A 139 7.36 8.35 3.22
CA CYS A 139 7.48 7.90 1.82
C CYS A 139 6.49 6.74 1.50
N GLY A 140 5.94 6.67 0.28
CA GLY A 140 5.23 5.50 -0.30
C GLY A 140 3.91 5.04 0.37
N VAL A 141 3.59 5.61 1.52
CA VAL A 141 2.42 5.29 2.35
C VAL A 141 1.27 6.29 2.18
N THR A 142 1.23 7.07 1.09
CA THR A 142 0.32 8.23 0.94
C THR A 142 -1.15 7.95 1.26
N PRO A 143 -1.78 6.83 0.83
CA PRO A 143 -3.12 6.45 1.28
C PRO A 143 -3.20 6.17 2.79
N GLN A 144 -2.21 5.46 3.35
CA GLN A 144 -2.13 5.16 4.78
C GLN A 144 -1.94 6.46 5.59
N THR A 145 -1.13 7.39 5.09
CA THR A 145 -0.92 8.71 5.69
C THR A 145 -2.18 9.57 5.61
N ALA A 146 -2.90 9.54 4.48
CA ALA A 146 -4.19 10.22 4.35
C ALA A 146 -5.22 9.65 5.34
N VAL A 147 -5.26 8.32 5.51
CA VAL A 147 -6.09 7.66 6.55
C VAL A 147 -5.72 8.15 7.95
N MET A 148 -4.43 8.19 8.28
CA MET A 148 -3.93 8.65 9.58
C MET A 148 -4.28 10.13 9.84
N ALA A 149 -4.09 11.01 8.85
CA ALA A 149 -4.35 12.45 8.99
C ALA A 149 -5.84 12.80 8.98
N SER A 150 -6.65 12.04 8.24
CA SER A 150 -8.09 12.33 8.05
C SER A 150 -8.97 11.77 9.16
N ARG A 151 -8.38 11.11 10.17
CA ARG A 151 -9.11 10.50 11.31
C ARG A 151 -10.18 9.50 10.86
N VAL A 152 -9.87 8.72 9.82
CA VAL A 152 -10.76 7.63 9.41
C VAL A 152 -10.94 6.69 10.61
N PRO A 153 -12.17 6.40 11.04
CA PRO A 153 -12.42 5.64 12.26
C PRO A 153 -11.85 4.22 12.19
N PHE A 154 -11.80 3.65 10.98
CA PHE A 154 -11.31 2.33 10.70
C PHE A 154 -10.78 2.24 9.27
N ALA A 155 -9.64 1.58 9.07
CA ALA A 155 -9.18 1.19 7.74
C ALA A 155 -8.37 -0.10 7.81
N ILE A 156 -8.25 -0.80 6.68
CA ILE A 156 -7.32 -1.92 6.53
C ILE A 156 -6.42 -1.60 5.34
N THR A 157 -5.12 -1.76 5.48
CA THR A 157 -4.19 -1.73 4.35
C THR A 157 -3.32 -2.97 4.32
N HIS A 158 -2.63 -3.18 3.21
CA HIS A 158 -1.47 -4.06 3.19
C HIS A 158 -0.35 -3.52 4.12
N ALA A 159 0.50 -4.40 4.64
CA ALA A 159 1.73 -4.00 5.30
C ALA A 159 2.82 -3.66 4.24
N PRO A 160 3.74 -2.72 4.52
CA PRO A 160 4.85 -2.42 3.60
C PRO A 160 5.61 -3.69 3.21
N GLY A 161 5.88 -3.84 1.91
CA GLY A 161 6.54 -5.02 1.35
C GLY A 161 5.64 -6.25 1.18
N HIS A 162 4.36 -6.20 1.57
CA HIS A 162 3.41 -7.32 1.54
C HIS A 162 2.19 -6.98 0.67
N MET A 163 2.43 -6.65 -0.60
CA MET A 163 1.40 -6.17 -1.53
C MET A 163 0.50 -7.30 -2.04
N PHE A 164 -0.62 -6.96 -2.69
CA PHE A 164 -1.46 -7.94 -3.37
C PHE A 164 -0.89 -8.26 -4.76
N ILE A 165 -0.66 -9.53 -5.08
CA ILE A 165 -0.19 -9.96 -6.40
C ILE A 165 -1.38 -10.23 -7.31
N THR A 166 -1.51 -9.46 -8.39
CA THR A 166 -2.63 -9.55 -9.35
C THR A 166 -2.38 -10.58 -10.45
N ASP A 167 -3.40 -10.89 -11.23
CA ASP A 167 -3.28 -11.67 -12.47
C ASP A 167 -2.95 -10.78 -13.69
N ILE A 168 -2.75 -9.47 -13.47
CA ILE A 168 -2.46 -8.49 -14.51
C ILE A 168 -0.95 -8.44 -14.74
N PRO A 169 -0.46 -8.55 -15.99
CA PRO A 169 0.96 -8.37 -16.28
C PRO A 169 1.38 -6.90 -16.14
N ASP A 170 2.62 -6.66 -15.75
CA ASP A 170 3.17 -5.29 -15.66
C ASP A 170 3.07 -4.54 -16.99
N SER A 171 3.25 -5.25 -18.10
CA SER A 171 3.16 -4.69 -19.45
C SER A 171 1.81 -4.04 -19.77
N ALA A 172 0.73 -4.37 -19.05
CA ALA A 172 -0.57 -3.74 -19.25
C ALA A 172 -0.61 -2.27 -18.79
N TYR A 173 0.32 -1.84 -17.93
CA TYR A 173 0.40 -0.48 -17.40
C TYR A 173 1.60 0.33 -17.94
N HIS A 174 2.47 -0.31 -18.72
CA HIS A 174 3.66 0.31 -19.32
C HIS A 174 3.48 0.69 -20.81
N ALA A 175 2.25 0.62 -21.33
CA ALA A 175 1.89 1.00 -22.70
C ALA A 175 1.61 2.51 -22.85
#